data_AF-A0A9D6HSI4-F1
#
_entry.id   AF-A0A9D6HSI4-F1
#
_cell.length_a   1.000
_cell.length_b   1.000
_cell.length_c   1.000
_cell.angle_alpha   90.00
_cell.angle_beta   90.00
_cell.angle_gamma   90.00
#
_symmetry.space_group_name_H-M   'P 1'
#
loop_
_entity.id
_entity.type
_entity.pdbx_description
1 polymer ?
#
loop_
_entity_poly.entity_id
_entity_poly.type
_entity_poly.pdbx_seq_one_letter_code
_entity_poly.pdbx_strand_id
1 'polypeptide(L)'
;MKLGEIINRRPNKRLHSKEHLLAEDISVLMAEPKKFAAYLGIARLYYESDLRALAKRVLEKKDLPMAARGKYFFGALKGLTKKPRT
;
A
#
# COMPACT_ATOMS: atom_id res chain seq x y z
N MET A 1 32.93 8.21 3.55
CA MET A 1 31.91 9.19 4.02
C MET A 1 31.92 10.31 3.01
N LYS A 2 30.86 10.73 2.33
CA LYS A 2 29.49 11.16 2.71
C LYS A 2 28.84 11.44 1.32
N LEU A 3 27.54 11.52 1.07
CA LEU A 3 26.33 11.73 1.84
C LEU A 3 25.18 11.43 0.86
N GLY A 4 24.04 10.99 1.39
CA GLY A 4 22.93 10.46 0.61
C GLY A 4 22.52 11.30 -0.60
N GLU A 5 22.28 10.59 -1.70
CA GLU A 5 21.32 11.02 -2.69
C GLU A 5 19.94 11.04 -2.02
N ILE A 6 19.68 12.16 -1.33
CA ILE A 6 18.34 12.55 -0.94
C ILE A 6 17.60 12.71 -2.26
N ILE A 7 16.83 11.69 -2.61
CA ILE A 7 15.84 11.72 -3.67
C ILE A 7 15.08 13.02 -3.47
N ASN A 8 15.31 13.98 -4.36
CA ASN A 8 14.70 15.30 -4.33
C ASN A 8 13.22 15.11 -4.67
N ARG A 9 12.45 14.61 -3.69
CA ARG A 9 10.99 14.63 -3.70
C ARG A 9 10.62 16.09 -3.51
N ARG A 10 10.64 16.87 -4.59
CA ARG A 10 9.93 18.14 -4.62
C ARG A 10 8.54 17.83 -4.06
N PRO A 11 8.11 18.44 -2.95
CA PRO A 11 6.81 18.16 -2.39
C PRO A 11 5.83 18.69 -3.43
N ASN A 12 5.28 17.79 -4.25
CA ASN A 12 4.17 18.15 -5.10
C ASN A 12 3.05 18.50 -4.12
N LYS A 13 2.84 19.80 -3.91
CA LYS A 13 1.86 20.44 -3.02
C LYS A 13 0.40 20.10 -3.39
N ARG A 14 0.13 18.96 -4.03
CA ARG A 14 -1.20 18.47 -4.35
C ARG A 14 -1.64 17.51 -3.26
N LEU A 15 -2.09 18.06 -2.13
CA LEU A 15 -3.08 17.46 -1.21
C LEU A 15 -3.17 15.92 -1.27
N HIS A 16 -2.16 15.21 -0.76
CA HIS A 16 -2.26 13.76 -0.64
C HIS A 16 -3.13 13.48 0.59
N SER A 17 -4.40 13.08 0.37
CA SER A 17 -5.22 12.57 1.45
C SER A 17 -4.55 11.35 2.09
N LYS A 18 -4.93 10.99 3.33
CA LYS A 18 -4.37 9.80 4.01
C LYS A 18 -4.45 8.55 3.14
N GLU A 19 -5.52 8.42 2.35
CA GLU A 19 -5.73 7.33 1.41
C GLU A 19 -4.74 7.32 0.24
N HIS A 20 -4.32 8.49 -0.26
CA HIS A 20 -3.33 8.58 -1.34
C HIS A 20 -1.95 8.17 -0.85
N LEU A 21 -1.55 8.62 0.35
CA LEU A 21 -0.29 8.22 0.98
C LEU A 21 -0.28 6.71 1.24
N LEU A 22 -1.39 6.18 1.79
CA LEU A 22 -1.52 4.76 2.07
C LEU A 22 -1.47 3.91 0.79
N ALA A 23 -2.13 4.37 -0.29
CA ALA A 23 -2.13 3.66 -1.56
C ALA A 23 -0.74 3.65 -2.20
N GLU A 24 -0.01 4.76 -2.14
CA GLU A 24 1.37 4.85 -2.62
C GLU A 24 2.26 3.88 -1.85
N ASP A 25 2.26 3.96 -0.52
CA ASP A 25 3.01 3.08 0.38
C ASP A 25 2.78 1.60 0.04
N ILE A 26 1.51 1.15 0.03
CA ILE A 26 1.20 -0.27 -0.16
C ILE A 26 1.54 -0.72 -1.58
N SER A 27 1.27 0.10 -2.60
CA SER A 27 1.59 -0.26 -3.99
C SER A 27 3.09 -0.47 -4.20
N VAL A 28 3.94 0.32 -3.53
CA VAL A 28 5.40 0.17 -3.55
C VAL A 28 5.82 -1.08 -2.77
N LEU A 29 5.27 -1.30 -1.57
CA LEU A 29 5.58 -2.48 -0.75
C LEU A 29 5.24 -3.80 -1.45
N MET A 30 4.18 -3.81 -2.26
CA MET A 30 3.77 -4.99 -3.04
C MET A 30 4.50 -5.11 -4.39
N ALA A 31 5.44 -4.20 -4.70
CA ALA A 31 6.14 -4.11 -5.98
C ALA A 31 5.19 -3.90 -7.18
N GLU A 32 4.06 -3.22 -6.98
CA GLU A 32 3.05 -2.93 -8.00
C GLU A 32 2.73 -1.43 -8.13
N PRO A 33 3.72 -0.52 -8.29
CA PRO A 33 3.48 0.92 -8.34
C PRO A 33 2.54 1.34 -9.50
N LYS A 34 2.52 0.59 -10.59
CA LYS A 34 1.61 0.82 -11.74
C LYS A 34 0.14 0.55 -11.41
N LYS A 35 -0.17 -0.09 -10.28
CA LYS A 35 -1.53 -0.40 -9.83
C LYS A 35 -2.05 0.56 -8.76
N PHE A 36 -1.44 1.73 -8.60
CA PHE A 36 -1.82 2.75 -7.61
C PHE A 36 -3.34 2.96 -7.49
N ALA A 37 -4.06 3.09 -8.61
CA ALA A 37 -5.51 3.31 -8.60
C ALA A 37 -6.30 2.19 -7.90
N ALA A 38 -5.88 0.93 -8.04
CA ALA A 38 -6.49 -0.20 -7.33
C ALA A 38 -6.22 -0.11 -5.82
N TYR A 39 -5.00 0.27 -5.43
CA TYR A 39 -4.62 0.49 -4.04
C TYR A 39 -5.36 1.70 -3.42
N LEU A 40 -5.62 2.75 -4.19
CA LEU A 40 -6.44 3.88 -3.75
C LEU A 40 -7.90 3.48 -3.52
N GLY A 41 -8.44 2.63 -4.39
CA GLY A 41 -9.78 2.07 -4.22
C GLY A 41 -9.94 1.34 -2.89
N ILE A 42 -8.97 0.51 -2.50
CA ILE A 42 -9.04 -0.21 -1.23
C ILE A 42 -8.74 0.68 -0.01
N ALA A 43 -7.86 1.68 -0.13
CA ALA A 43 -7.56 2.61 0.96
C ALA A 43 -8.81 3.40 1.40
N ARG A 44 -9.70 3.67 0.43
CA ARG A 44 -11.03 4.26 0.69
C ARG A 44 -12.02 3.27 1.32
N LEU A 45 -11.91 1.98 1.03
CA LEU A 45 -12.87 0.95 1.45
C LEU A 45 -12.54 0.29 2.80
N TYR A 46 -11.28 0.27 3.22
CA TYR A 46 -10.82 -0.45 4.41
C TYR A 46 -10.07 0.48 5.35
N TYR A 47 -10.03 0.12 6.64
CA TYR A 47 -9.28 0.86 7.66
C TYR A 47 -7.78 0.80 7.40
N GLU A 48 -7.08 1.90 7.63
CA GLU A 48 -5.64 2.00 7.42
C GLU A 48 -4.86 0.98 8.26
N SER A 49 -5.26 0.78 9.53
CA SER A 49 -4.66 -0.19 10.44
C SER A 49 -4.69 -1.60 9.86
N ASP A 50 -5.82 -2.01 9.29
CA ASP A 50 -6.01 -3.35 8.75
C ASP A 50 -5.18 -3.56 7.49
N LEU A 51 -5.13 -2.56 6.60
CA LEU A 51 -4.34 -2.60 5.39
C LEU A 51 -2.84 -2.65 5.69
N ARG A 52 -2.35 -1.85 6.66
CA ARG A 52 -0.94 -1.89 7.08
C ARG A 52 -0.59 -3.22 7.76
N ALA A 53 -1.46 -3.74 8.62
CA ALA A 53 -1.26 -5.03 9.25
C ALA A 53 -1.24 -6.17 8.23
N LEU A 54 -2.10 -6.12 7.21
CA LEU A 54 -2.10 -7.09 6.13
C LEU A 54 -0.82 -6.99 5.30
N ALA A 55 -0.42 -5.78 4.89
CA ALA A 55 0.81 -5.56 4.13
C ALA A 55 2.03 -6.13 4.87
N LYS A 56 2.14 -5.87 6.19
CA LYS A 56 3.19 -6.45 7.05
C LYS A 56 3.18 -7.98 7.00
N ARG A 57 2.02 -8.62 7.18
CA ARG A 57 1.89 -10.09 7.10
C ARG A 57 2.29 -10.66 5.73
N VAL A 58 2.09 -9.92 4.65
CA VAL A 58 2.53 -10.32 3.31
C VAL A 58 4.05 -10.22 3.16
N LEU A 59 4.66 -9.15 3.69
CA LEU A 59 6.11 -8.95 3.64
C LEU A 59 6.88 -9.99 4.47
N GLU A 60 6.29 -10.43 5.59
CA GLU A 60 6.87 -11.43 6.49
C GLU A 60 6.84 -12.86 5.91
N LYS A 61 6.06 -13.12 4.85
CA LYS A 61 6.06 -14.40 4.14
C LYS A 61 7.31 -14.54 3.27
N LYS A 62 8.29 -15.30 3.77
CA LYS A 62 9.58 -15.57 3.11
C LYS A 62 9.43 -16.46 1.87
N ASP A 63 8.44 -17.33 1.87
CA ASP A 63 8.11 -18.31 0.83
C ASP A 63 7.20 -17.75 -0.27
N LEU A 64 6.63 -16.55 -0.08
CA LEU A 64 5.75 -15.91 -1.05
C LEU A 64 6.58 -15.11 -2.08
N PRO A 65 6.58 -15.50 -3.37
CA PRO A 65 7.32 -14.79 -4.40
C PRO A 65 6.88 -13.33 -4.50
N MET A 66 7.83 -12.42 -4.77
CA MET A 66 7.56 -10.97 -4.86
C MET A 66 6.39 -10.67 -5.83
N ALA A 67 6.40 -11.28 -7.00
CA ALA A 67 5.35 -11.11 -8.03
C ALA A 67 3.96 -11.61 -7.59
N ALA A 68 3.88 -12.49 -6.58
CA ALA A 68 2.63 -13.01 -6.05
C ALA A 68 2.08 -12.19 -4.86
N ARG A 69 2.88 -11.28 -4.29
CA ARG A 69 2.52 -10.52 -3.08
C ARG A 69 1.28 -9.65 -3.28
N GLY A 70 1.21 -8.92 -4.39
CA GLY A 70 0.03 -8.12 -4.75
C GLY A 70 -1.24 -8.97 -4.85
N LYS A 71 -1.19 -10.09 -5.61
CA LYS A 71 -2.31 -11.02 -5.74
C LYS A 71 -2.76 -11.59 -4.40
N TYR A 72 -1.81 -12.00 -3.56
CA TYR A 72 -2.11 -12.51 -2.23
C TYR A 72 -2.76 -11.44 -1.35
N PHE A 73 -2.20 -10.22 -1.35
CA PHE A 73 -2.72 -9.09 -0.62
C PHE A 73 -4.19 -8.81 -0.98
N PHE A 74 -4.51 -8.69 -2.27
CA PHE A 74 -5.90 -8.48 -2.72
C PHE A 74 -6.83 -9.65 -2.37
N GLY A 75 -6.33 -10.89 -2.47
CA GLY A 75 -7.10 -12.08 -2.08
C GLY A 75 -7.46 -12.09 -0.58
N ALA A 76 -6.54 -11.64 0.27
CA ALA A 76 -6.72 -11.60 1.72
C ALA A 76 -7.64 -10.47 2.21
N LEU A 77 -7.98 -9.48 1.36
CA LEU A 77 -8.95 -8.42 1.71
C LEU A 77 -10.34 -8.96 2.05
N LYS A 78 -10.70 -10.16 1.57
CA LYS A 78 -11.99 -10.80 1.88
C LYS A 78 -12.16 -11.08 3.37
N GLY A 79 -11.07 -11.19 4.14
CA GLY A 79 -11.09 -11.39 5.58
C GLY A 79 -11.12 -10.10 6.40
N LEU A 80 -11.18 -8.92 5.77
CA LEU A 80 -11.19 -7.63 6.45
C LEU A 80 -12.58 -7.00 6.45
N THR A 81 -12.88 -6.25 7.51
CA THR A 81 -14.10 -5.45 7.62
C THR A 81 -13.98 -4.19 6.78
N LYS A 82 -14.96 -3.95 5.90
CA LYS A 82 -15.04 -2.70 5.13
C LYS A 82 -15.53 -1.57 6.02
N LYS A 83 -15.05 -0.35 5.77
CA LYS A 83 -15.62 0.87 6.36
C LYS A 83 -17.11 0.93 6.02
N PRO A 84 -17.96 1.43 6.94
CA PRO A 84 -19.35 1.72 6.61
C PRO A 84 -19.41 2.70 5.45
N ARG A 85 -20.29 2.43 4.48
CA ARG A 85 -20.58 3.38 3.40
C ARG A 85 -21.43 4.49 4.02
N THR A 86 -20.79 5.61 4.34
CA THR A 86 -21.48 6.89 4.61
C THR A 86 -22.02 7.46 3.31
#